data_AF-A0A645AJM1-F1
#
_entry.id   AF-A0A645AJM1-F1
#
_cell.length_a   1.000
_cell.length_b   1.000
_cell.length_c   1.000
_cell.angle_alpha   90.00
_cell.angle_beta   90.00
_cell.angle_gamma   90.00
#
_symmetry.space_group_name_H-M   'P 1'
#
loop_
_entity.id
_entity.type
_entity.pdbx_description
1 polymer ?
#
loop_
_entity_poly.entity_id
_entity_poly.type
_entity_poly.pdbx_seq_one_letter_code
_entity_poly.pdbx_strand_id
1 'polypeptide(L)'
;MISAFAMLYQLTENEGYLYAARKAEKFIDEKLFEDGTLYVSFRDGSRGAKGYLDDYAFYAFALMRLYDATLDTNFINKARRLCDKAISDFFDMGNGGFYLYGKENEELIITPKEIYDGAIPSGNSVMAYNLIKLSYLTNDTELDEIIKKQLLFISSGARKYPSGHCFFLLALMLQNDPPETVTAVLKNKSELAGLRGKFGQGTIVRIVDTPTDEYRLINDKTTFYVCKNHVCMNPINDYTQTSSKLRI
;
A
#
# COMPACT_ATOMS: atom_id res chain seq x y z
N MET A 1 7.85 7.54 9.94
CA MET A 1 8.10 8.96 9.58
C MET A 1 7.51 9.34 8.23
N ILE A 2 7.94 8.73 7.12
CA ILE A 2 7.45 9.04 5.75
C ILE A 2 5.92 9.02 5.68
N SER A 3 5.30 7.94 6.15
CA SER A 3 3.83 7.80 6.19
C SER A 3 3.14 8.96 6.93
N ALA A 4 3.68 9.37 8.08
CA ALA A 4 3.10 10.45 8.88
C ALA A 4 3.17 11.79 8.16
N PHE A 5 4.31 12.12 7.53
CA PHE A 5 4.44 13.36 6.77
C PHE A 5 3.60 13.35 5.48
N ALA A 6 3.47 12.21 4.80
CA ALA A 6 2.56 12.07 3.67
C ALA A 6 1.09 12.32 4.08
N MET A 7 0.67 11.77 5.21
CA MET A 7 -0.67 12.02 5.77
C MET A 7 -0.87 13.47 6.20
N LEU A 8 0.12 14.08 6.85
CA LEU A 8 0.05 15.50 7.23
C LEU A 8 -0.05 16.40 5.99
N TYR A 9 0.68 16.10 4.92
CA TYR A 9 0.53 16.82 3.65
C TYR A 9 -0.89 16.70 3.10
N GLN A 10 -1.48 15.50 3.09
CA GLN A 10 -2.86 15.33 2.62
C GLN A 10 -3.89 16.18 3.38
N LEU A 11 -3.68 16.38 4.68
CA LEU A 11 -4.62 17.10 5.54
C LEU A 11 -4.40 18.61 5.56
N THR A 12 -3.16 19.06 5.30
CA THR A 12 -2.77 20.47 5.51
C THR A 12 -2.32 21.17 4.23
N GLU A 13 -2.07 20.42 3.17
CA GLU A 13 -1.47 20.88 1.90
C GLU A 13 -0.12 21.61 2.09
N ASN A 14 0.53 21.44 3.25
CA ASN A 14 1.82 22.05 3.53
C ASN A 14 2.94 21.26 2.86
N GLU A 15 3.47 21.82 1.77
CA GLU A 15 4.55 21.26 0.96
C GLU A 15 5.83 20.91 1.76
N GLY A 16 6.05 21.53 2.93
CA GLY A 16 7.15 21.18 3.83
C GLY A 16 7.08 19.73 4.33
N TYR A 17 5.89 19.20 4.59
CA TYR A 17 5.71 17.80 4.98
C TYR A 17 5.98 16.86 3.80
N LEU A 18 5.46 17.17 2.61
CA LEU A 18 5.72 16.36 1.43
C LEU A 18 7.21 16.35 1.07
N TYR A 19 7.89 17.49 1.18
CA TYR A 19 9.32 17.60 0.99
C TYR A 19 10.10 16.69 1.95
N ALA A 20 9.76 16.72 3.25
CA ALA A 20 10.39 15.85 4.25
C ALA A 20 10.16 14.36 3.96
N ALA A 21 8.94 13.98 3.58
CA ALA A 21 8.59 12.60 3.22
C ALA A 21 9.38 12.10 2.02
N ARG A 22 9.45 12.89 0.94
CA ARG A 22 10.20 12.57 -0.29
C ARG A 22 11.71 12.54 -0.05
N LYS A 23 12.25 13.45 0.77
CA LYS A 23 13.67 13.44 1.10
C LYS A 23 14.08 12.15 1.83
N ALA A 24 13.24 11.70 2.76
CA ALA A 24 13.47 10.45 3.47
C ALA A 24 13.29 9.21 2.58
N GLU A 25 12.26 9.18 1.72
CA GLU A 25 12.08 8.09 0.75
C GLU A 25 13.26 7.99 -0.22
N LYS A 26 13.73 9.13 -0.75
CA LYS A 26 14.90 9.20 -1.62
C LYS A 26 16.17 8.69 -0.93
N PHE A 27 16.35 8.99 0.35
CA PHE A 27 17.48 8.46 1.11
C PHE A 27 17.41 6.92 1.22
N ILE A 28 16.24 6.35 1.50
CA ILE A 28 16.08 4.89 1.54
C ILE A 28 16.39 4.29 0.16
N ASP A 29 15.81 4.86 -0.89
CA ASP A 29 15.99 4.40 -2.28
C ASP A 29 17.46 4.44 -2.74
N GLU A 30 18.20 5.49 -2.37
CA GLU A 30 19.58 5.68 -2.82
C GLU A 30 20.63 5.00 -1.92
N LYS A 31 20.34 4.82 -0.63
CA LYS A 31 21.34 4.38 0.37
C LYS A 31 21.03 3.04 1.00
N LEU A 32 19.76 2.68 1.14
CA LEU A 32 19.31 1.45 1.82
C LEU A 32 18.68 0.43 0.87
N PHE A 33 18.62 0.71 -0.43
CA PHE A 33 18.09 -0.20 -1.44
C PHE A 33 19.12 -0.43 -2.54
N GLU A 34 19.42 -1.70 -2.84
CA GLU A 34 20.35 -2.09 -3.89
C GLU A 34 19.95 -3.45 -4.47
N ASP A 35 19.85 -3.54 -5.79
CA ASP A 35 19.53 -4.79 -6.53
C ASP A 35 18.33 -5.56 -5.97
N GLY A 36 17.27 -4.84 -5.58
CA GLY A 36 16.05 -5.43 -5.02
C GLY A 36 16.14 -5.77 -3.52
N THR A 37 17.27 -5.53 -2.88
CA THR A 37 17.51 -5.82 -1.46
C THR A 37 17.46 -4.55 -0.62
N LEU A 38 16.64 -4.57 0.44
CA LEU A 38 16.67 -3.53 1.47
C LEU A 38 17.74 -3.84 2.52
N TYR A 39 18.26 -2.80 3.15
CA TYR A 39 19.21 -2.89 4.25
C TYR A 39 18.63 -2.20 5.48
N VAL A 40 18.93 -2.74 6.66
CA VAL A 40 18.36 -2.30 7.94
C VAL A 40 18.93 -0.94 8.37
N SER A 41 20.18 -0.65 8.00
CA SER A 41 20.87 0.54 8.46
C SER A 41 21.92 1.05 7.48
N PHE A 42 22.21 2.34 7.59
CA PHE A 42 23.24 3.02 6.83
C PHE A 42 24.04 3.90 7.79
N ARG A 43 25.36 3.73 7.82
CA ARG A 43 26.25 4.51 8.66
C ARG A 43 27.59 4.69 7.98
N ASP A 44 28.12 5.91 8.01
CA ASP A 44 29.47 6.24 7.53
C ASP A 44 29.76 5.72 6.10
N GLY A 45 28.77 5.84 5.20
CA GLY A 45 28.89 5.39 3.81
C GLY A 45 28.63 3.91 3.57
N SER A 46 28.39 3.12 4.62
CA SER A 46 28.27 1.67 4.57
C SER A 46 26.86 1.20 4.95
N ARG A 47 26.38 0.17 4.25
CA ARG A 47 25.12 -0.52 4.57
C ARG A 47 25.35 -1.59 5.64
N GLY A 48 24.36 -1.77 6.51
CA GLY A 48 24.36 -2.81 7.53
C GLY A 48 23.91 -4.17 7.00
N ALA A 49 23.17 -4.91 7.83
CA ALA A 49 22.59 -6.19 7.45
C ALA A 49 21.46 -6.03 6.41
N LYS A 50 21.17 -7.12 5.69
CA LYS A 50 19.99 -7.24 4.83
C LYS A 50 18.71 -7.12 5.66
N GLY A 51 17.70 -6.50 5.05
CA GLY A 51 16.40 -6.23 5.65
C GLY A 51 15.65 -7.48 6.02
N TYR A 52 14.80 -7.33 7.04
CA TYR A 52 13.83 -8.32 7.50
C TYR A 52 12.46 -8.00 6.89
N LEU A 53 11.49 -8.89 7.09
CA LEU A 53 10.10 -8.66 6.65
C LEU A 53 9.60 -7.25 7.00
N ASP A 54 9.87 -6.79 8.21
CA ASP A 54 9.42 -5.49 8.73
C ASP A 54 9.93 -4.33 7.85
N ASP A 55 11.19 -4.36 7.41
CA ASP A 55 11.76 -3.32 6.55
C ASP A 55 10.98 -3.20 5.23
N TYR A 56 10.67 -4.35 4.61
CA TYR A 56 9.89 -4.41 3.38
C TYR A 56 8.44 -3.97 3.62
N ALA A 57 7.80 -4.47 4.69
CA ALA A 57 6.41 -4.18 5.01
C ALA A 57 6.20 -2.68 5.29
N PHE A 58 7.03 -2.09 6.15
CA PHE A 58 6.89 -0.68 6.50
C PHE A 58 7.33 0.26 5.37
N TYR A 59 8.31 -0.10 4.55
CA TYR A 59 8.69 0.74 3.41
C TYR A 59 7.64 0.69 2.29
N ALA A 60 7.08 -0.49 1.97
CA ALA A 60 5.94 -0.60 1.05
C ALA A 60 4.72 0.21 1.54
N PHE A 61 4.42 0.13 2.85
CA PHE A 61 3.36 0.94 3.46
C PHE A 61 3.64 2.46 3.30
N ALA A 62 4.88 2.89 3.52
CA ALA A 62 5.28 4.29 3.33
C ALA A 62 5.15 4.78 1.88
N LEU A 63 5.53 3.93 0.91
CA LEU A 63 5.37 4.22 -0.51
C LEU A 63 3.89 4.36 -0.90
N MET A 64 3.02 3.47 -0.41
CA MET A 64 1.57 3.60 -0.63
C MET A 64 1.00 4.88 -0.01
N ARG A 65 1.54 5.35 1.12
CA ARG A 65 1.13 6.63 1.71
C ARG A 65 1.62 7.83 0.91
N LEU A 66 2.83 7.78 0.36
CA LEU A 66 3.32 8.78 -0.60
C LEU A 66 2.50 8.79 -1.88
N TYR A 67 2.07 7.63 -2.35
CA TYR A 67 1.11 7.53 -3.45
C TYR A 67 -0.20 8.21 -3.09
N ASP A 68 -0.83 7.90 -1.96
CA ASP A 68 -2.09 8.55 -1.59
C ASP A 68 -1.94 10.08 -1.57
N ALA A 69 -0.79 10.58 -1.10
CA ALA A 69 -0.49 12.00 -1.00
C ALA A 69 -0.27 12.69 -2.35
N THR A 70 0.29 11.99 -3.33
CA THR A 70 0.80 12.62 -4.57
C THR A 70 0.13 12.15 -5.84
N LEU A 71 -0.52 10.98 -5.78
CA LEU A 71 -1.03 10.16 -6.86
C LEU A 71 0.04 9.75 -7.89
N ASP A 72 1.33 9.79 -7.51
CA ASP A 72 2.44 9.38 -8.37
C ASP A 72 2.60 7.86 -8.41
N THR A 73 2.26 7.26 -9.55
CA THR A 73 2.25 5.80 -9.76
C THR A 73 3.64 5.15 -9.61
N ASN A 74 4.72 5.92 -9.67
CA ASN A 74 6.07 5.39 -9.40
C ASN A 74 6.16 4.78 -7.99
N PHE A 75 5.48 5.35 -7.00
CA PHE A 75 5.48 4.80 -5.64
C PHE A 75 4.75 3.45 -5.56
N ILE A 76 3.68 3.25 -6.33
CA ILE A 76 2.99 1.95 -6.41
C ILE A 76 3.84 0.92 -7.13
N ASN A 77 4.51 1.31 -8.22
CA ASN A 77 5.44 0.43 -8.92
C ASN A 77 6.59 -0.03 -8.00
N LYS A 78 7.13 0.88 -7.16
CA LYS A 78 8.14 0.53 -6.14
C LYS A 78 7.56 -0.37 -5.05
N ALA A 79 6.40 -0.03 -4.50
CA ALA A 79 5.73 -0.80 -3.46
C ALA A 79 5.43 -2.23 -3.94
N ARG A 80 5.01 -2.38 -5.21
CA ARG A 80 4.79 -3.69 -5.83
C ARG A 80 6.05 -4.54 -5.85
N ARG A 81 7.16 -4.01 -6.37
CA ARG A 81 8.44 -4.73 -6.40
C ARG A 81 8.91 -5.18 -5.01
N LEU A 82 8.70 -4.34 -3.99
CA LEU A 82 9.02 -4.71 -2.61
C LEU A 82 8.11 -5.81 -2.07
N CYS A 83 6.81 -5.75 -2.35
CA CYS A 83 5.88 -6.80 -1.97
C CYS A 83 6.22 -8.13 -2.67
N ASP A 84 6.55 -8.10 -3.96
CA ASP A 84 6.94 -9.28 -4.74
C ASP A 84 8.23 -9.90 -4.18
N LYS A 85 9.24 -9.08 -3.88
CA LYS A 85 10.46 -9.56 -3.22
C LYS A 85 10.15 -10.16 -1.86
N ALA A 86 9.30 -9.51 -1.08
CA ALA A 86 8.95 -10.02 0.24
C ALA A 86 8.17 -11.34 0.18
N ILE A 87 7.29 -11.50 -0.81
CA ILE A 87 6.61 -12.78 -1.08
C ILE A 87 7.63 -13.87 -1.42
N SER A 88 8.56 -13.58 -2.34
CA SER A 88 9.60 -14.52 -2.76
C SER A 88 10.52 -14.99 -1.61
N ASP A 89 10.90 -14.05 -0.74
CA ASP A 89 11.96 -14.28 0.25
C ASP A 89 11.43 -14.81 1.58
N PHE A 90 10.25 -14.35 2.01
CA PHE A 90 9.77 -14.52 3.38
C PHE A 90 8.44 -15.29 3.47
N PHE A 91 7.63 -15.37 2.41
CA PHE A 91 6.30 -15.99 2.51
C PHE A 91 6.36 -17.53 2.52
N ASP A 92 5.65 -18.15 3.46
CA ASP A 92 5.45 -19.59 3.49
C ASP A 92 4.26 -19.97 2.61
N MET A 93 4.54 -20.41 1.38
CA MET A 93 3.50 -20.85 0.44
C MET A 93 2.66 -22.03 0.94
N GLY A 94 3.21 -22.87 1.84
CA GLY A 94 2.52 -24.04 2.38
C GLY A 94 1.53 -23.67 3.48
N ASN A 95 1.95 -22.87 4.46
CA ASN A 95 1.15 -22.59 5.66
C ASN A 95 0.61 -21.15 5.75
N GLY A 96 0.98 -20.27 4.82
CA GLY A 96 0.76 -18.82 4.92
C GLY A 96 1.65 -18.18 5.98
N GLY A 97 1.56 -16.85 6.08
CA GLY A 97 2.44 -16.09 6.97
C GLY A 97 3.82 -15.85 6.37
N PHE A 98 4.42 -14.73 6.76
CA PHE A 98 5.77 -14.36 6.41
C PHE A 98 6.70 -14.63 7.59
N TYR A 99 7.84 -15.27 7.32
CA TYR A 99 8.96 -15.37 8.24
C TYR A 99 9.60 -13.99 8.44
N LEU A 100 10.10 -13.71 9.65
CA LEU A 100 10.83 -12.47 9.90
C LEU A 100 12.16 -12.41 9.10
N TYR A 101 12.79 -13.57 8.93
CA TYR A 101 14.07 -13.76 8.25
C TYR A 101 13.83 -14.44 6.90
N GLY A 102 14.54 -13.97 5.87
CA GLY A 102 14.48 -14.52 4.52
C GLY A 102 15.66 -15.45 4.25
N LYS A 103 15.65 -16.06 3.07
CA LYS A 103 16.68 -17.02 2.62
C LYS A 103 18.12 -16.48 2.64
N GLU A 104 18.27 -15.15 2.61
CA GLU A 104 19.56 -14.47 2.55
C GLU A 104 20.00 -13.89 3.90
N ASN A 105 19.20 -14.05 4.95
CA ASN A 105 19.58 -13.69 6.32
C ASN A 105 20.29 -14.88 6.99
N GLU A 106 21.00 -14.61 8.09
CA GLU A 106 21.63 -15.66 8.89
C GLU A 106 20.57 -16.65 9.42
N GLU A 107 20.83 -17.95 9.25
CA GLU A 107 19.88 -19.00 9.60
C GLU A 107 19.82 -19.15 11.13
N LEU A 108 18.69 -18.76 11.72
CA LEU A 108 18.45 -18.91 13.15
C LEU A 108 17.77 -20.25 13.46
N ILE A 109 17.98 -20.75 14.67
CA ILE A 109 17.35 -21.99 15.19
C ILE A 109 15.81 -21.90 15.15
N ILE A 110 15.26 -20.68 15.26
CA ILE A 110 13.82 -20.41 15.17
C ILE A 110 13.62 -19.28 14.16
N THR A 111 12.74 -19.52 13.19
CA THR A 111 12.27 -18.51 12.23
C THR A 111 10.84 -18.10 12.59
N PRO A 112 10.65 -17.10 13.47
CA PRO A 112 9.31 -16.72 13.91
C PRO A 112 8.54 -16.03 12.77
N LYS A 113 7.23 -16.27 12.75
CA LYS A 113 6.26 -15.49 11.98
C LYS A 113 5.48 -14.62 12.97
N GLU A 114 6.04 -13.46 13.31
CA GLU A 114 5.43 -12.56 14.29
C GLU A 114 4.13 -11.98 13.73
N ILE A 115 3.06 -12.06 14.52
CA ILE A 115 1.72 -11.57 14.18
C ILE A 115 1.15 -10.64 15.26
N TYR A 116 1.80 -10.55 16.42
CA TYR A 116 1.40 -9.70 17.52
C TYR A 116 1.72 -8.23 17.21
N ASP A 117 0.67 -7.42 17.13
CA ASP A 117 0.75 -5.97 17.01
C ASP A 117 0.97 -5.36 18.40
N GLY A 118 2.24 -5.18 18.77
CA GLY A 118 2.66 -4.60 20.04
C GLY A 118 2.74 -3.06 20.01
N ALA A 119 3.87 -2.52 20.46
CA ALA A 119 4.11 -1.06 20.40
C ALA A 119 4.14 -0.52 18.95
N ILE A 120 4.53 -1.39 18.01
CA ILE A 120 4.37 -1.18 16.57
C ILE A 120 3.63 -2.39 15.97
N PRO A 121 2.94 -2.23 14.83
CA PRO A 121 2.36 -3.35 14.11
C PRO A 121 3.40 -4.41 13.74
N SER A 122 2.99 -5.68 13.65
CA SER A 122 3.85 -6.74 13.12
C SER A 122 4.03 -6.59 11.60
N GLY A 123 5.18 -7.02 11.07
CA GLY A 123 5.40 -7.07 9.62
C GLY A 123 4.35 -7.89 8.88
N ASN A 124 3.83 -8.97 9.50
CA ASN A 124 2.74 -9.77 8.93
C ASN A 124 1.43 -8.98 8.79
N SER A 125 1.03 -8.23 9.83
CA SER A 125 -0.16 -7.38 9.80
C SER A 125 -0.03 -6.27 8.75
N VAL A 126 1.15 -5.63 8.68
CA VAL A 126 1.41 -4.55 7.72
C VAL A 126 1.44 -5.10 6.30
N MET A 127 2.07 -6.26 6.07
CA MET A 127 2.10 -6.89 4.76
C MET A 127 0.70 -7.34 4.31
N ALA A 128 -0.14 -7.86 5.21
CA ALA A 128 -1.53 -8.18 4.90
C ALA A 128 -2.28 -6.96 4.36
N TYR A 129 -2.20 -5.83 5.08
CA TYR A 129 -2.81 -4.56 4.64
C TYR A 129 -2.25 -4.10 3.29
N ASN A 130 -0.93 -4.13 3.12
CA ASN A 130 -0.27 -3.69 1.89
C ASN A 130 -0.73 -4.51 0.69
N LEU A 131 -0.74 -5.84 0.78
CA LEU A 131 -1.14 -6.72 -0.32
C LEU A 131 -2.58 -6.47 -0.75
N ILE A 132 -3.50 -6.34 0.21
CA ILE A 132 -4.91 -6.02 -0.08
C ILE A 132 -5.04 -4.65 -0.73
N LYS A 133 -4.38 -3.63 -0.16
CA LYS A 133 -4.43 -2.29 -0.74
C LYS A 133 -3.83 -2.28 -2.15
N LEU A 134 -2.75 -3.02 -2.37
CA LEU A 134 -2.08 -3.12 -3.65
C LEU A 134 -2.98 -3.79 -4.69
N SER A 135 -3.69 -4.88 -4.36
CA SER A 135 -4.61 -5.53 -5.30
C SER A 135 -5.70 -4.58 -5.78
N TYR A 136 -6.26 -3.73 -4.91
CA TYR A 136 -7.21 -2.68 -5.31
C TYR A 136 -6.57 -1.60 -6.20
N LEU A 137 -5.33 -1.20 -5.92
CA LEU A 137 -4.62 -0.17 -6.68
C LEU A 137 -4.14 -0.66 -8.05
N THR A 138 -3.86 -1.95 -8.21
CA THR A 138 -3.36 -2.51 -9.46
C THR A 138 -4.41 -3.30 -10.25
N ASN A 139 -5.56 -3.60 -9.64
CA ASN A 139 -6.55 -4.57 -10.12
C ASN A 139 -5.88 -5.92 -10.44
N ASP A 140 -5.00 -6.36 -9.53
CA ASP A 140 -4.21 -7.57 -9.72
C ASP A 140 -4.72 -8.72 -8.87
N THR A 141 -5.27 -9.73 -9.55
CA THR A 141 -5.80 -10.96 -8.97
C THR A 141 -4.70 -11.98 -8.62
N GLU A 142 -3.46 -11.80 -9.08
CA GLU A 142 -2.33 -12.70 -8.74
C GLU A 142 -2.05 -12.72 -7.23
N LEU A 143 -2.40 -11.64 -6.53
CA LEU A 143 -2.23 -11.53 -5.08
C LEU A 143 -3.32 -12.27 -4.28
N ASP A 144 -4.43 -12.66 -4.89
CA ASP A 144 -5.62 -13.15 -4.17
C ASP A 144 -5.33 -14.41 -3.33
N GLU A 145 -4.55 -15.34 -3.88
CA GLU A 145 -4.17 -16.55 -3.15
C GLU A 145 -3.27 -16.24 -1.94
N ILE A 146 -2.29 -15.35 -2.14
CA ILE A 146 -1.36 -14.91 -1.09
C ILE A 146 -2.12 -14.17 0.02
N ILE A 147 -2.98 -13.23 -0.35
CA ILE A 147 -3.83 -12.48 0.58
C ILE A 147 -4.69 -13.44 1.40
N LYS A 148 -5.35 -14.40 0.74
CA LYS A 148 -6.20 -15.38 1.42
C LYS A 148 -5.41 -16.21 2.43
N LYS A 149 -4.25 -16.74 2.03
CA LYS A 149 -3.37 -17.52 2.93
C LYS A 149 -2.86 -16.68 4.09
N GLN A 150 -2.48 -15.42 3.84
CA GLN A 150 -2.01 -14.49 4.86
C GLN A 150 -3.11 -14.17 5.89
N LEU A 151 -4.32 -13.86 5.41
CA LEU A 151 -5.46 -13.56 6.29
C LEU A 151 -5.84 -14.76 7.14
N LEU A 152 -5.87 -15.96 6.56
CA LEU A 152 -6.18 -17.20 7.30
C LEU A 152 -5.11 -17.49 8.37
N PHE A 153 -3.83 -17.30 8.04
CA PHE A 153 -2.72 -17.51 8.97
C PHE A 153 -2.87 -16.63 10.22
N ILE A 154 -3.00 -15.31 10.04
CA ILE A 154 -3.09 -14.36 11.17
C ILE A 154 -4.41 -14.50 11.93
N SER A 155 -5.52 -14.87 11.25
CA SER A 155 -6.83 -15.05 11.88
C SER A 155 -6.82 -16.05 13.04
N SER A 156 -5.92 -17.04 13.01
CA SER A 156 -5.77 -18.03 14.07
C SER A 156 -5.34 -17.40 15.42
N GLY A 157 -4.45 -16.42 15.38
CA GLY A 157 -4.00 -15.63 16.53
C GLY A 157 -5.00 -14.53 16.89
N ALA A 158 -5.46 -13.79 15.88
CA ALA A 158 -6.39 -12.67 16.08
C ALA A 158 -7.72 -13.10 16.70
N ARG A 159 -8.23 -14.31 16.40
CA ARG A 159 -9.45 -14.83 17.04
C ARG A 159 -9.30 -14.99 18.55
N LYS A 160 -8.11 -15.36 19.03
CA LYS A 160 -7.85 -15.58 20.46
C LYS A 160 -7.60 -14.27 21.21
N TYR A 161 -6.94 -13.31 20.56
CA TYR A 161 -6.59 -12.03 21.18
C TYR A 161 -6.69 -10.86 20.18
N PRO A 162 -7.92 -10.39 19.86
CA PRO A 162 -8.13 -9.37 18.82
C PRO A 162 -7.39 -8.05 19.09
N SER A 163 -7.34 -7.60 20.34
CA SER A 163 -6.67 -6.34 20.71
C SER A 163 -5.15 -6.38 20.56
N GLY A 164 -4.55 -7.57 20.42
CA GLY A 164 -3.14 -7.75 20.06
C GLY A 164 -2.89 -7.84 18.56
N HIS A 165 -3.91 -7.65 17.72
CA HIS A 165 -3.83 -7.80 16.25
C HIS A 165 -4.57 -6.64 15.55
N CYS A 166 -4.54 -5.45 16.15
CA CYS A 166 -5.33 -4.31 15.70
C CYS A 166 -5.03 -3.87 14.27
N PHE A 167 -3.77 -3.92 13.82
CA PHE A 167 -3.42 -3.54 12.46
C PHE A 167 -3.86 -4.61 11.45
N PHE A 168 -3.78 -5.89 11.83
CA PHE A 168 -4.41 -6.97 11.06
C PHE A 168 -5.93 -6.77 10.94
N LEU A 169 -6.62 -6.35 12.00
CA LEU A 169 -8.05 -6.06 11.94
C LEU A 169 -8.38 -4.91 10.96
N LEU A 170 -7.48 -3.93 10.79
CA LEU A 170 -7.62 -2.92 9.72
C LEU A 170 -7.47 -3.54 8.33
N ALA A 171 -6.54 -4.48 8.14
CA ALA A 171 -6.41 -5.23 6.90
C ALA A 171 -7.66 -6.07 6.60
N LEU A 172 -8.22 -6.73 7.62
CA LEU A 172 -9.44 -7.52 7.49
C LEU A 172 -10.66 -6.63 7.18
N MET A 173 -10.76 -5.45 7.79
CA MET A 173 -11.78 -4.46 7.48
C MET A 173 -11.65 -3.97 6.03
N LEU A 174 -10.43 -3.65 5.58
CA LEU A 174 -10.17 -3.28 4.19
C LEU A 174 -10.60 -4.35 3.18
N GLN A 175 -10.44 -5.64 3.53
CA GLN A 175 -10.86 -6.76 2.68
C GLN A 175 -12.38 -6.94 2.65
N ASN A 176 -13.03 -6.86 3.82
CA ASN A 176 -14.44 -7.25 3.98
C ASN A 176 -15.42 -6.10 3.77
N ASP A 177 -15.00 -4.87 4.07
CA ASP A 177 -15.78 -3.64 3.91
C ASP A 177 -14.88 -2.57 3.27
N PRO A 178 -14.50 -2.77 1.98
CA PRO A 178 -13.60 -1.84 1.32
C PRO A 178 -14.23 -0.45 1.23
N PRO A 179 -13.44 0.61 1.45
CA PRO A 179 -13.91 1.97 1.23
C PRO A 179 -14.24 2.19 -0.25
N GLU A 180 -14.81 3.35 -0.55
CA GLU A 180 -15.02 3.79 -1.93
C GLU A 180 -13.73 3.66 -2.73
N THR A 181 -13.82 3.04 -3.91
CA THR A 181 -12.72 2.94 -4.86
C THR A 181 -13.00 3.80 -6.08
N VAL A 182 -11.99 4.53 -6.53
CA VAL A 182 -12.09 5.43 -7.68
C VAL A 182 -10.97 5.11 -8.65
N THR A 183 -11.31 4.65 -9.84
CA THR A 183 -10.35 4.56 -10.95
C THR A 183 -10.46 5.83 -11.79
N ALA A 184 -9.41 6.65 -11.78
CA ALA A 184 -9.32 7.88 -12.57
C ALA A 184 -8.48 7.62 -13.82
N VAL A 185 -9.15 7.62 -14.98
CA VAL A 185 -8.51 7.55 -16.30
C VAL A 185 -8.20 8.96 -16.75
N LEU A 186 -6.92 9.32 -16.78
CA LEU A 186 -6.50 10.67 -17.12
C LEU A 186 -6.49 10.86 -18.63
N LYS A 187 -7.03 11.99 -19.11
CA LYS A 187 -6.78 12.44 -20.48
C LYS A 187 -5.33 12.91 -20.63
N ASN A 188 -4.88 13.71 -19.66
CA ASN A 188 -3.52 14.24 -19.62
C ASN A 188 -2.91 14.05 -18.23
N LYS A 189 -1.64 13.63 -18.18
CA LYS A 189 -0.89 13.46 -16.92
C LYS A 189 -0.78 14.76 -16.09
N SER A 190 -0.84 15.92 -16.74
CA SER A 190 -0.83 17.24 -16.07
C SER A 190 -2.04 17.47 -15.17
N GLU A 191 -3.16 16.77 -15.40
CA GLU A 191 -4.38 16.91 -14.59
C GLU A 191 -4.26 16.26 -13.21
N LEU A 192 -3.25 15.39 -13.01
CA LEU A 192 -2.99 14.68 -11.76
C LEU A 192 -2.86 15.62 -10.55
N ALA A 193 -2.17 16.75 -10.72
CA ALA A 193 -1.97 17.73 -9.66
C ALA A 193 -3.32 18.29 -9.16
N GLY A 194 -4.27 18.49 -10.08
CA GLY A 194 -5.61 18.97 -9.78
C GLY A 194 -6.54 17.94 -9.15
N LEU A 195 -6.10 16.68 -8.97
CA LEU A 195 -6.86 15.63 -8.29
C LEU A 195 -6.46 15.42 -6.83
N ARG A 196 -5.31 15.98 -6.41
CA ARG A 196 -4.84 15.89 -5.03
C ARG A 196 -5.86 16.52 -4.09
N GLY A 197 -6.13 15.87 -2.96
CA GLY A 197 -7.08 16.35 -1.96
C GLY A 197 -8.56 16.32 -2.36
N LYS A 198 -8.92 15.90 -3.59
CA LYS A 198 -10.32 15.88 -4.05
C LYS A 198 -11.12 14.67 -3.58
N PHE A 199 -10.45 13.62 -3.14
CA PHE A 199 -11.08 12.37 -2.71
C PHE A 199 -11.26 12.34 -1.20
N GLY A 200 -12.34 11.71 -0.73
CA GLY A 200 -12.59 11.56 0.71
C GLY A 200 -11.48 10.76 1.40
N GLN A 201 -11.25 11.02 2.68
CA GLN A 201 -10.26 10.26 3.45
C GLN A 201 -10.62 8.76 3.43
N GLY A 202 -9.62 7.91 3.16
CA GLY A 202 -9.82 6.46 3.06
C GLY A 202 -10.22 5.95 1.69
N THR A 203 -10.59 6.83 0.74
CA THR A 203 -10.88 6.43 -0.66
C THR A 203 -9.64 5.80 -1.29
N ILE A 204 -9.80 4.66 -1.95
CA ILE A 204 -8.72 4.05 -2.73
C ILE A 204 -8.79 4.60 -4.14
N VAL A 205 -7.80 5.42 -4.51
CA VAL A 205 -7.75 6.07 -5.82
C VAL A 205 -6.73 5.35 -6.68
N ARG A 206 -7.15 4.78 -7.81
CA ARG A 206 -6.28 4.19 -8.83
C ARG A 206 -6.13 5.16 -10.00
N ILE A 207 -4.90 5.49 -10.35
CA ILE A 207 -4.59 6.28 -11.54
C ILE A 207 -4.32 5.35 -12.72
N VAL A 208 -5.06 5.55 -13.81
CA VAL A 208 -4.83 4.90 -15.09
C VAL A 208 -4.37 5.97 -16.07
N ASP A 209 -3.10 5.87 -16.46
CA ASP A 209 -2.45 6.82 -17.37
C ASP A 209 -2.71 6.50 -18.84
N THR A 210 -3.01 5.24 -19.16
CA THR A 210 -3.37 4.79 -20.51
C THR A 210 -4.73 4.09 -20.48
N PRO A 211 -5.73 4.58 -21.24
CA PRO A 211 -7.04 3.95 -21.30
C PRO A 211 -6.95 2.47 -21.70
N THR A 212 -7.74 1.62 -21.05
CA THR A 212 -7.87 0.19 -21.36
C THR A 212 -9.26 -0.12 -21.90
N ASP A 213 -9.50 -1.37 -22.29
CA ASP A 213 -10.85 -1.79 -22.70
C ASP A 213 -11.88 -1.67 -21.56
N GLU A 214 -11.44 -1.93 -20.33
CA GLU A 214 -12.24 -1.82 -19.11
C GLU A 214 -12.41 -0.35 -18.67
N TYR A 215 -11.35 0.45 -18.76
CA TYR A 215 -11.30 1.82 -18.26
C TYR A 215 -10.99 2.81 -19.38
N ARG A 216 -12.06 3.29 -20.03
CA ARG A 216 -12.00 4.20 -21.18
C ARG A 216 -12.21 5.66 -20.79
N LEU A 217 -11.73 6.57 -21.64
CA LEU A 217 -12.18 7.96 -21.58
C LEU A 217 -13.61 8.06 -22.12
N ILE A 218 -14.47 8.74 -21.39
CA ILE A 218 -15.82 9.11 -21.82
C ILE A 218 -15.81 10.58 -22.23
N ASN A 219 -16.47 10.90 -23.34
CA ASN A 219 -16.53 12.25 -23.92
C ASN A 219 -15.15 12.90 -24.18
N ASP A 220 -14.11 12.08 -24.40
CA ASP A 220 -12.73 12.55 -24.56
C ASP A 220 -12.28 13.47 -23.40
N LYS A 221 -12.63 13.10 -22.16
CA LYS A 221 -12.27 13.81 -20.93
C LYS A 221 -11.80 12.82 -19.87
N THR A 222 -11.02 13.30 -18.90
CA THR A 222 -10.68 12.53 -17.69
C THR A 222 -11.96 11.95 -17.10
N THR A 223 -11.92 10.66 -16.80
CA THR A 223 -13.11 9.87 -16.45
C THR A 223 -12.86 9.14 -15.14
N PHE A 224 -13.84 9.19 -14.25
CA PHE A 224 -13.82 8.54 -12.95
C PHE A 224 -14.83 7.40 -12.95
N TYR A 225 -14.33 6.21 -12.58
CA TYR A 225 -15.13 5.01 -12.34
C TYR A 225 -15.17 4.82 -10.83
N VAL A 226 -16.35 5.03 -10.24
CA VAL A 226 -16.53 5.00 -8.78
C VAL A 226 -17.26 3.73 -8.40
N CYS A 227 -16.69 2.96 -7.48
CA CYS A 227 -17.31 1.76 -6.94
C CYS A 227 -17.42 1.84 -5.42
N LYS A 228 -18.58 1.44 -4.89
CA LYS A 228 -18.88 1.44 -3.46
C LYS A 228 -19.73 0.22 -3.14
N ASN A 229 -19.46 -0.47 -2.04
CA ASN A 229 -20.19 -1.68 -1.61
C ASN A 229 -20.30 -2.73 -2.74
N HIS A 230 -19.20 -2.96 -3.47
CA HIS A 230 -19.15 -3.87 -4.62
C HIS A 230 -20.03 -3.50 -5.83
N VAL A 231 -20.58 -2.27 -5.87
CA VAL A 231 -21.36 -1.75 -7.00
C VAL A 231 -20.63 -0.59 -7.63
N CYS A 232 -20.37 -0.66 -8.94
CA CYS A 232 -19.80 0.44 -9.71
C CYS A 232 -20.90 1.29 -10.34
N MET A 233 -20.75 2.62 -10.24
CA MET A 233 -21.65 3.59 -10.84
C MET A 233 -21.30 3.84 -12.31
N ASN A 234 -22.20 4.52 -13.02
CA ASN A 234 -21.89 5.01 -14.37
C ASN A 234 -20.68 5.96 -14.33
N PRO A 235 -19.75 5.88 -15.31
CA PRO A 235 -18.56 6.73 -15.33
C PRO A 235 -18.94 8.21 -15.45
N ILE A 236 -18.17 9.06 -14.78
CA ILE A 236 -18.38 10.52 -14.75
C ILE A 236 -17.13 11.27 -15.17
N ASN A 237 -17.28 12.44 -15.79
CA ASN A 237 -16.15 13.31 -16.15
C ASN A 237 -15.87 14.41 -15.08
N ASP A 238 -16.70 14.52 -14.06
CA ASP A 238 -16.58 15.53 -13.00
C ASP A 238 -16.85 14.90 -11.64
N TYR A 239 -15.77 14.68 -10.88
CA TYR A 239 -15.82 14.06 -9.56
C TYR A 239 -16.47 14.94 -8.48
N THR A 240 -16.57 16.26 -8.69
CA THR A 240 -17.18 17.15 -7.68
C THR A 240 -18.67 16.85 -7.47
N GLN A 241 -19.33 16.34 -8.52
CA GLN A 241 -20.75 15.99 -8.53
C GLN A 241 -21.10 14.73 -7.72
N THR A 242 -20.12 13.93 -7.31
CA THR A 242 -20.34 12.69 -6.54
C THR A 242 -20.55 12.98 -5.05
N SER A 243 -19.91 14.05 -4.52
CA SER A 243 -19.98 14.45 -3.10
C SER A 243 -21.38 14.86 -2.62
N SER A 244 -22.27 15.29 -3.54
CA SER A 244 -23.64 15.71 -3.24
C SER A 244 -24.66 14.58 -3.29
N LYS A 245 -24.32 13.41 -3.87
CA LYS A 245 -25.23 12.27 -4.03
C LYS A 245 -25.07 11.16 -2.99
N LEU A 246 -24.10 11.29 -2.07
CA LEU A 246 -23.67 10.19 -1.20
C LEU A 246 -23.69 10.49 0.30
N ARG A 247 -24.37 11.57 0.73
CA ARG A 247 -24.82 11.71 2.12
C ARG A 247 -26.12 10.91 2.28
N ILE A 248 -26.00 9.65 2.67
CA ILE A 248 -27.07 8.89 3.32
C ILE A 248 -26.64 8.75 4.78
#